data_AF-A0A1V4DMU9-F1
#
_entry.id   AF-A0A1V4DMU9-F1
#
_cell.length_a   1.000
_cell.length_b   1.000
_cell.length_c   1.000
_cell.angle_alpha   90.00
_cell.angle_beta   90.00
_cell.angle_gamma   90.00
#
_symmetry.space_group_name_H-M   'P 1'
#
loop_
_entity.id
_entity.type
_entity.pdbx_description
1 polymer ?
#
loop_
_entity_poly.entity_id
_entity_poly.type
_entity_poly.pdbx_seq_one_letter_code
_entity_poly.pdbx_strand_id
1 'polypeptide(L)'
;MLAAIDVERVSGFDTVEVLKAAYRQSCHDRARFLHALLEVGLREQFTGDSVVRLEVPDEFAPDEARAALAWSRRRADSAFDLAWNLHRRLPVLGEAMLAGELDEPRAVAFIRWTSGLTDAQAGWVCEHLISRAPTWTVGELIEHIQRLVLAIDPDWAEKRYREAVRRRRVVGMRNDDGTATVSGLDLPLDRAVAGCERIDDLARACKRAGDHRTLDHIRADLFLGSLDGSFEGLSDAEIVAHVRTHPFVDAAPSDAPAESSDIRPGDPITKPITEPSVEPVDNAADGRDDEPDHLADDEPDHAADHAATTRPTTRSTARSLTSPAARGALIPETGHARGLAVRPATRPALDPTAKRAARHPTRHAEGPGKTTHSNTDASPGRNPDTTGDTITGRG
;
A
#
# COMPACT_ATOMS: atom_id res chain seq x y z
N MET A 1 25.43 12.40 27.13
CA MET A 1 24.05 12.44 26.59
C MET A 1 24.13 13.11 25.22
N LEU A 2 23.52 12.56 24.18
CA LEU A 2 23.59 13.13 22.82
C LEU A 2 23.13 14.59 22.79
N ALA A 3 22.11 14.94 23.56
CA ALA A 3 21.57 16.31 23.67
C ALA A 3 22.53 17.35 24.27
N ALA A 4 23.68 16.95 24.79
CA ALA A 4 24.70 17.87 25.31
C ALA A 4 25.81 18.17 24.28
N ILE A 5 25.76 17.56 23.09
CA ILE A 5 26.74 17.78 22.02
C ILE A 5 26.28 18.95 21.16
N ASP A 6 27.13 19.97 21.04
CA ASP A 6 26.95 21.08 20.10
C ASP A 6 27.42 20.63 18.70
N VAL A 7 26.47 20.28 17.83
CA VAL A 7 26.72 19.71 16.50
C VAL A 7 27.48 20.67 15.57
N GLU A 8 27.33 21.98 15.78
CA GLU A 8 28.03 23.00 14.96
C GLU A 8 29.52 23.09 15.29
N ARG A 9 29.96 22.48 16.39
CA ARG A 9 31.34 22.56 16.90
C ARG A 9 32.12 21.24 16.82
N VAL A 10 31.52 20.18 16.31
CA VAL A 10 32.20 18.90 16.07
C VAL A 10 32.84 18.87 14.68
N SER A 11 33.88 18.05 14.50
CA SER A 11 34.52 17.88 13.19
C SER A 11 33.56 17.23 12.19
N GLY A 12 33.78 17.42 10.88
CA GLY A 12 32.96 16.78 9.85
C GLY A 12 32.94 15.24 9.91
N PHE A 13 34.00 14.63 10.46
CA PHE A 13 34.03 13.20 10.73
C PHE A 13 33.12 12.83 11.92
N ASP A 14 33.22 13.56 13.03
CA ASP A 14 32.43 13.30 14.23
C ASP A 14 30.95 13.63 14.03
N THR A 15 30.60 14.59 13.16
CA THR A 15 29.20 14.89 12.83
C THR A 15 28.49 13.69 12.22
N VAL A 16 29.19 12.81 11.49
CA VAL A 16 28.61 11.56 10.97
C VAL A 16 28.32 10.57 12.10
N GLU A 17 29.18 10.49 13.12
CA GLU A 17 28.93 9.64 14.28
C GLU A 17 27.81 10.18 15.17
N VAL A 18 27.72 11.51 15.31
CA VAL A 18 26.59 12.18 15.96
C VAL A 18 25.28 11.91 15.20
N LEU A 19 25.28 12.01 13.87
CA LEU A 19 24.13 11.68 13.03
C LEU A 19 23.69 10.22 13.24
N LYS A 20 24.61 9.26 13.21
CA LYS A 20 24.30 7.84 13.47
C LYS A 20 23.70 7.66 14.85
N ALA A 21 24.26 8.29 15.89
CA ALA A 21 23.75 8.19 17.24
C ALA A 21 22.35 8.83 17.39
N ALA A 22 22.12 9.97 16.75
CA ALA A 22 20.81 10.63 16.69
C ALA A 22 19.77 9.77 16.00
N TYR A 23 20.14 9.11 14.91
CA TYR A 23 19.26 8.20 14.20
C TYR A 23 18.85 7.01 15.06
N ARG A 24 19.81 6.34 15.74
CA ARG A 24 19.51 5.25 16.67
C ARG A 24 18.58 5.69 17.81
N GLN A 25 18.80 6.90 18.36
CA GLN A 25 17.94 7.48 19.38
C GLN A 25 16.52 7.74 18.85
N SER A 26 16.39 8.24 17.62
CA SER A 26 15.08 8.43 16.97
C SER A 26 14.33 7.11 16.78
N CYS A 27 15.00 6.05 16.32
CA CYS A 27 14.42 4.72 16.21
C CYS A 27 13.87 4.22 17.56
N HIS A 28 14.67 4.37 18.61
CA HIS A 28 14.32 3.99 19.97
C HIS A 28 13.11 4.75 20.51
N ASP A 29 13.10 6.08 20.37
CA ASP A 29 12.01 6.93 20.84
C ASP A 29 10.72 6.67 20.06
N ARG A 30 10.83 6.39 18.76
CA ARG A 30 9.69 5.99 17.94
C ARG A 30 9.10 4.65 18.38
N ALA A 31 9.94 3.67 18.69
CA ALA A 31 9.48 2.37 19.20
C ALA A 31 8.77 2.51 20.55
N ARG A 32 9.30 3.36 21.45
CA ARG A 32 8.64 3.68 22.73
C ARG A 32 7.30 4.38 22.54
N PHE A 33 7.23 5.35 21.64
CA PHE A 33 5.97 6.01 21.31
C PHE A 33 4.93 4.99 20.83
N LEU A 34 5.30 4.10 19.91
CA LEU A 34 4.40 3.05 19.40
C LEU A 34 4.00 2.06 20.50
N HIS A 35 4.88 1.76 21.44
CA HIS A 35 4.53 0.92 22.59
C HIS A 35 3.48 1.61 23.48
N ALA A 36 3.64 2.90 23.78
CA ALA A 36 2.65 3.66 24.54
C ALA A 36 1.31 3.73 23.79
N LEU A 37 1.33 3.94 22.48
CA LEU A 37 0.14 3.93 21.63
C LEU A 37 -0.60 2.59 21.69
N LEU A 38 0.12 1.47 21.64
CA LEU A 38 -0.48 0.14 21.81
C LEU A 38 -1.12 0.02 23.20
N GLU A 39 -0.40 0.42 24.25
CA GLU A 39 -0.89 0.28 25.62
C GLU A 39 -2.13 1.12 25.90
N VAL A 40 -2.29 2.27 25.24
CA VAL A 40 -3.50 3.09 25.25
C VAL A 40 -4.69 2.31 24.65
N GLY A 41 -4.54 1.76 23.45
CA GLY A 41 -5.60 0.97 22.82
C GLY A 41 -5.84 -0.42 23.45
N LEU A 42 -5.05 -0.80 24.45
CA LEU A 42 -5.27 -1.99 25.28
C LEU A 42 -5.93 -1.66 26.63
N ARG A 43 -6.40 -0.43 26.84
CA ARG A 43 -7.19 -0.07 28.04
C ARG A 43 -8.67 -0.21 27.79
N GLU A 44 -9.39 -0.69 28.79
CA GLU A 44 -10.85 -0.65 28.75
C GLU A 44 -11.30 0.81 28.89
N GLN A 45 -12.18 1.25 27.98
CA GLN A 45 -12.64 2.63 27.93
C GLN A 45 -13.42 3.02 29.19
N PHE A 46 -13.35 4.30 29.56
CA PHE A 46 -14.10 4.90 30.68
C PHE A 46 -13.78 4.30 32.06
N THR A 47 -12.62 3.68 32.23
CA THR A 47 -12.17 3.09 33.50
C THR A 47 -11.50 4.10 34.45
N GLY A 48 -11.35 5.36 34.04
CA GLY A 48 -10.83 6.45 34.85
C GLY A 48 -9.41 6.16 35.35
N ASP A 49 -9.21 6.23 36.67
CA ASP A 49 -7.91 5.95 37.31
C ASP A 49 -7.63 4.44 37.51
N SER A 50 -8.55 3.56 37.10
CA SER A 50 -8.36 2.12 37.25
C SER A 50 -7.57 1.51 36.08
N VAL A 51 -6.64 0.62 36.41
CA VAL A 51 -5.77 -0.03 35.41
C VAL A 51 -6.45 -1.31 34.94
N VAL A 52 -7.37 -1.21 33.98
CA VAL A 52 -7.96 -2.38 33.31
C VAL A 52 -7.31 -2.52 31.93
N ARG A 53 -6.64 -3.66 31.72
CA ARG A 53 -5.91 -3.96 30.48
C ARG A 53 -6.56 -5.14 29.76
N LEU A 54 -6.90 -4.94 28.50
CA LEU A 54 -7.46 -5.93 27.60
C LEU A 54 -6.36 -6.84 27.02
N GLU A 55 -6.69 -8.08 26.70
CA GLU A 55 -5.78 -9.00 25.99
C GLU A 55 -5.75 -8.75 24.47
N VAL A 56 -6.90 -8.33 23.94
CA VAL A 56 -7.14 -8.02 22.53
C VAL A 56 -7.82 -6.65 22.49
N PRO A 57 -7.39 -5.75 21.59
CA PRO A 57 -8.00 -4.43 21.45
C PRO A 57 -9.45 -4.56 21.00
N ASP A 58 -10.29 -3.62 21.44
CA ASP A 58 -11.61 -3.44 20.86
C ASP A 58 -11.54 -2.69 19.52
N GLU A 59 -12.69 -2.51 18.86
CA GLU A 59 -12.78 -1.85 17.55
C GLU A 59 -12.48 -0.33 17.60
N PHE A 60 -12.45 0.26 18.80
CA PHE A 60 -12.25 1.68 19.05
C PHE A 60 -10.87 1.97 19.68
N ALA A 61 -9.99 0.98 19.77
CA ALA A 61 -8.65 1.11 20.35
C ALA A 61 -7.85 2.34 19.84
N PRO A 62 -7.95 2.76 18.56
CA PRO A 62 -7.26 3.98 18.09
C PRO A 62 -7.91 5.32 18.50
N ASP A 63 -9.16 5.34 18.99
CA ASP A 63 -9.94 6.58 19.19
C ASP A 63 -9.38 7.47 20.31
N GLU A 64 -8.80 6.89 21.36
CA GLU A 64 -8.12 7.68 22.40
C GLU A 64 -6.92 8.45 21.83
N ALA A 65 -6.14 7.83 20.94
CA ALA A 65 -5.03 8.49 20.26
C ALA A 65 -5.52 9.59 19.30
N ARG A 66 -6.65 9.39 18.62
CA ARG A 66 -7.28 10.41 17.78
C ARG A 66 -7.62 11.65 18.57
N ALA A 67 -8.29 11.46 19.72
CA ALA A 67 -8.68 12.54 20.60
C ALA A 67 -7.46 13.24 21.23
N ALA A 68 -6.50 12.48 21.78
CA ALA A 68 -5.36 13.02 22.51
C ALA A 68 -4.32 13.73 21.63
N LEU A 69 -4.09 13.25 20.40
CA LEU A 69 -3.06 13.78 19.50
C LEU A 69 -3.63 14.60 18.33
N ALA A 70 -4.95 14.86 18.33
CA ALA A 70 -5.65 15.54 17.24
C ALA A 70 -5.39 14.90 15.86
N TRP A 71 -5.39 13.56 15.80
CA TRP A 71 -5.11 12.81 14.58
C TRP A 71 -6.36 12.47 13.77
N SER A 72 -6.19 12.38 12.44
CA SER A 72 -7.19 11.79 11.55
C SER A 72 -7.40 10.30 11.85
N ARG A 73 -8.51 9.72 11.36
CA ARG A 73 -8.87 8.33 11.69
C ARG A 73 -7.84 7.38 11.13
N ARG A 74 -7.60 7.53 9.82
CA ARG A 74 -6.57 6.80 9.07
C ARG A 74 -5.19 6.84 9.73
N ARG A 75 -4.76 8.01 10.23
CA ARG A 75 -3.45 8.15 10.88
C ARG A 75 -3.38 7.34 12.17
N ALA A 76 -4.41 7.41 13.00
CA ALA A 76 -4.46 6.64 14.24
C ALA A 76 -4.55 5.13 13.97
N ASP A 77 -5.42 4.71 13.04
CA ASP A 77 -5.57 3.30 12.65
C ASP A 77 -4.23 2.74 12.15
N SER A 78 -3.57 3.45 11.21
CA SER A 78 -2.30 3.00 10.65
C SER A 78 -1.17 2.94 11.69
N ALA A 79 -1.13 3.91 12.60
CA ALA A 79 -0.13 3.93 13.68
C ALA A 79 -0.39 2.84 14.71
N PHE A 80 -1.66 2.56 15.04
CA PHE A 80 -2.05 1.50 15.95
C PHE A 80 -1.78 0.12 15.35
N ASP A 81 -2.11 -0.08 14.07
CA ASP A 81 -1.77 -1.31 13.33
C ASP A 81 -0.26 -1.56 13.33
N LEU A 82 0.54 -0.53 13.10
CA LEU A 82 2.00 -0.63 13.19
C LEU A 82 2.43 -1.02 14.60
N ALA A 83 1.91 -0.35 15.63
CA ALA A 83 2.22 -0.65 17.03
C ALA A 83 1.86 -2.08 17.43
N TRP A 84 0.69 -2.57 17.01
CA TRP A 84 0.26 -3.96 17.20
C TRP A 84 1.21 -4.94 16.51
N ASN A 85 1.55 -4.69 15.25
CA ASN A 85 2.46 -5.56 14.52
C ASN A 85 3.85 -5.62 15.18
N LEU A 86 4.41 -4.49 15.60
CA LEU A 86 5.75 -4.43 16.19
C LEU A 86 5.86 -5.04 17.58
N HIS A 87 4.83 -4.92 18.42
CA HIS A 87 4.91 -5.28 19.84
C HIS A 87 4.10 -6.53 20.20
N ARG A 88 3.21 -7.01 19.31
CA ARG A 88 2.39 -8.22 19.54
C ARG A 88 2.66 -9.30 18.52
N ARG A 89 2.54 -8.97 17.22
CA ARG A 89 2.66 -9.98 16.15
C ARG A 89 4.12 -10.36 15.84
N LEU A 90 5.00 -9.37 15.74
CA LEU A 90 6.41 -9.51 15.36
C LEU A 90 7.32 -8.77 16.36
N PRO A 91 7.34 -9.19 17.65
CA PRO A 91 8.05 -8.50 18.73
C PRO A 91 9.54 -8.25 18.45
N VAL A 92 10.20 -9.14 17.71
CA VAL A 92 11.61 -8.99 17.30
C VAL A 92 11.89 -7.67 16.57
N LEU A 93 10.92 -7.14 15.82
CA LEU A 93 11.06 -5.85 15.15
C LEU A 93 11.00 -4.69 16.15
N GLY A 94 10.02 -4.74 17.07
CA GLY A 94 9.90 -3.73 18.14
C GLY A 94 11.13 -3.70 19.04
N GLU A 95 11.68 -4.86 19.39
CA GLU A 95 12.92 -5.01 20.15
C GLU A 95 14.13 -4.41 19.42
N ALA A 96 14.28 -4.68 18.12
CA ALA A 96 15.35 -4.10 17.31
C ALA A 96 15.23 -2.57 17.16
N MET A 97 14.01 -2.04 17.04
CA MET A 97 13.80 -0.59 17.04
C MET A 97 14.13 0.02 18.42
N LEU A 98 13.76 -0.64 19.52
CA LEU A 98 14.16 -0.25 20.87
C LEU A 98 15.67 -0.36 21.11
N ALA A 99 16.39 -1.23 20.41
CA ALA A 99 17.85 -1.24 20.44
C ALA A 99 18.48 -0.09 19.61
N GLY A 100 17.67 0.63 18.82
CA GLY A 100 18.13 1.61 17.85
C GLY A 100 18.80 0.97 16.63
N GLU A 101 18.58 -0.33 16.40
CA GLU A 101 19.18 -1.09 15.30
C GLU A 101 18.30 -1.11 14.06
N LEU A 102 16.98 -0.96 14.22
CA LEU A 102 16.02 -0.93 13.13
C LEU A 102 15.24 0.39 13.11
N ASP A 103 15.01 0.95 11.92
CA ASP A 103 14.10 2.08 11.75
C ASP A 103 12.70 1.66 11.29
N GLU A 104 11.77 2.60 11.42
CA GLU A 104 10.38 2.38 11.04
C GLU A 104 10.18 2.02 9.56
N PRO A 105 10.81 2.67 8.58
CA PRO A 105 10.67 2.27 7.17
C PRO A 105 11.05 0.80 6.92
N ARG A 106 12.15 0.32 7.51
CA ARG A 106 12.56 -1.10 7.40
C ARG A 106 11.61 -2.02 8.16
N ALA A 107 11.12 -1.61 9.33
CA ALA A 107 10.14 -2.39 10.10
C ALA A 107 8.79 -2.54 9.35
N VAL A 108 8.30 -1.44 8.75
CA VAL A 108 7.12 -1.44 7.87
C VAL A 108 7.33 -2.36 6.67
N ALA A 109 8.54 -2.40 6.10
CA ALA A 109 8.86 -3.32 5.01
C ALA A 109 8.70 -4.79 5.45
N PHE A 110 9.25 -5.18 6.61
CA PHE A 110 9.04 -6.53 7.17
C PHE A 110 7.55 -6.85 7.32
N ILE A 111 6.79 -5.98 7.97
CA ILE A 111 5.35 -6.18 8.23
C ILE A 111 4.57 -6.32 6.92
N ARG A 112 4.79 -5.40 5.97
CA ARG A 112 4.05 -5.33 4.71
C ARG A 112 4.34 -6.53 3.80
N TRP A 113 5.60 -6.95 3.72
CA TRP A 113 6.03 -8.01 2.80
C TRP A 113 5.90 -9.42 3.40
N THR A 114 5.59 -9.53 4.70
CA THR A 114 5.25 -10.80 5.37
C THR A 114 3.75 -10.93 5.70
N SER A 115 2.91 -10.00 5.25
CA SER A 115 1.48 -9.95 5.62
C SER A 115 0.66 -11.19 5.22
N GLY A 116 1.09 -11.90 4.17
CA GLY A 116 0.43 -13.13 3.68
C GLY A 116 0.93 -14.43 4.32
N LEU A 117 1.90 -14.35 5.23
CA LEU A 117 2.45 -15.50 5.95
C LEU A 117 1.79 -15.65 7.32
N THR A 118 1.85 -16.87 7.87
CA THR A 118 1.52 -17.09 9.29
C THR A 118 2.49 -16.34 10.19
N ASP A 119 2.07 -15.98 11.41
CA ASP A 119 2.93 -15.22 12.34
C ASP A 119 4.25 -15.94 12.65
N ALA A 120 4.23 -17.28 12.74
CA ALA A 120 5.44 -18.08 12.91
C ALA A 120 6.41 -17.98 11.73
N GLN A 121 5.89 -18.03 10.49
CA GLN A 121 6.71 -17.88 9.28
C GLN A 121 7.25 -16.46 9.13
N ALA A 122 6.41 -15.45 9.41
CA ALA A 122 6.80 -14.05 9.38
C ALA A 122 7.88 -13.74 10.44
N GLY A 123 7.72 -14.26 11.66
CA GLY A 123 8.72 -14.18 12.73
C GLY A 123 10.06 -14.79 12.32
N TRP A 124 10.04 -15.99 11.72
CA TRP A 124 11.24 -16.64 11.20
C TRP A 124 11.96 -15.78 10.16
N VAL A 125 11.23 -15.18 9.20
CA VAL A 125 11.82 -14.27 8.20
C VAL A 125 12.47 -13.05 8.86
N CYS A 126 11.80 -12.46 9.86
CA CYS A 126 12.34 -11.33 10.60
C CYS A 126 13.64 -11.72 11.31
N GLU A 127 13.65 -12.79 12.11
CA GLU A 127 14.84 -13.26 12.84
C GLU A 127 16.03 -13.55 11.91
N HIS A 128 15.78 -14.06 10.71
CA HIS A 128 16.86 -14.38 9.75
C HIS A 128 17.52 -13.15 9.12
N LEU A 129 16.78 -12.05 9.00
CA LEU A 129 17.24 -10.86 8.26
C LEU A 129 17.55 -9.67 9.17
N ILE A 130 17.02 -9.65 10.40
CA ILE A 130 17.03 -8.47 11.28
C ILE A 130 18.45 -7.95 11.56
N SER A 131 19.41 -8.84 11.81
CA SER A 131 20.80 -8.46 12.12
C SER A 131 21.54 -7.78 10.96
N ARG A 132 21.11 -8.03 9.72
CA ARG A 132 21.73 -7.48 8.50
C ARG A 132 20.91 -6.36 7.88
N ALA A 133 19.63 -6.22 8.24
CA ALA A 133 18.74 -5.18 7.77
C ALA A 133 19.31 -3.74 7.81
N PRO A 134 20.12 -3.33 8.82
CA PRO A 134 20.63 -1.96 8.89
C PRO A 134 21.67 -1.65 7.80
N THR A 135 22.27 -2.69 7.21
CA THR A 135 23.31 -2.56 6.17
C THR A 135 22.74 -2.43 4.75
N TRP A 136 21.42 -2.63 4.60
CA TRP A 136 20.73 -2.59 3.31
C TRP A 136 19.84 -1.38 3.21
N THR A 137 19.69 -0.83 2.02
CA THR A 137 18.58 0.07 1.70
C THR A 137 17.24 -0.65 1.90
N VAL A 138 16.14 0.11 2.03
CA VAL A 138 14.81 -0.49 2.15
C VAL A 138 14.46 -1.33 0.91
N GLY A 139 14.87 -0.92 -0.29
CA GLY A 139 14.68 -1.69 -1.52
C GLY A 139 15.39 -3.04 -1.50
N GLU A 140 16.68 -3.05 -1.18
CA GLU A 140 17.45 -4.30 -1.03
C GLU A 140 16.85 -5.21 0.05
N LEU A 141 16.44 -4.63 1.20
CA LEU A 141 15.76 -5.40 2.26
C LEU A 141 14.49 -6.07 1.74
N ILE A 142 13.66 -5.35 0.96
CA ILE A 142 12.45 -5.90 0.35
C ILE A 142 12.78 -7.09 -0.55
N GLU A 143 13.83 -7.00 -1.38
CA GLU A 143 14.27 -8.11 -2.23
C GLU A 143 14.71 -9.33 -1.39
N HIS A 144 15.43 -9.09 -0.29
CA HIS A 144 15.83 -10.14 0.65
C HIS A 144 14.63 -10.81 1.32
N ILE A 145 13.63 -10.03 1.75
CA ILE A 145 12.37 -10.55 2.32
C ILE A 145 11.63 -11.37 1.28
N GLN A 146 11.41 -10.83 0.08
CA GLN A 146 10.68 -11.52 -0.99
C GLN A 146 11.32 -12.86 -1.35
N ARG A 147 12.65 -12.94 -1.40
CA ARG A 147 13.36 -14.20 -1.65
C ARG A 147 13.06 -15.27 -0.59
N LEU A 148 13.05 -14.91 0.69
CA LEU A 148 12.70 -15.86 1.76
C LEU A 148 11.21 -16.22 1.75
N VAL A 149 10.35 -15.23 1.53
CA VAL A 149 8.89 -15.43 1.47
C VAL A 149 8.53 -16.39 0.33
N LEU A 150 9.10 -16.23 -0.86
CA LEU A 150 8.88 -17.13 -2.01
C LEU A 150 9.44 -18.54 -1.77
N ALA A 151 10.52 -18.67 -0.99
CA ALA A 151 11.05 -19.98 -0.61
C ALA A 151 10.12 -20.71 0.38
N ILE A 152 9.38 -19.97 1.21
CA ILE A 152 8.41 -20.51 2.18
C ILE A 152 7.06 -20.82 1.52
N ASP A 153 6.54 -19.88 0.71
CA ASP A 153 5.26 -19.98 0.03
C ASP A 153 5.42 -19.54 -1.43
N PRO A 154 5.65 -20.48 -2.37
CA PRO A 154 5.79 -20.17 -3.79
C PRO A 154 4.57 -19.47 -4.40
N ASP A 155 3.38 -19.70 -3.84
CA ASP A 155 2.12 -19.11 -4.32
C ASP A 155 1.84 -17.73 -3.70
N TRP A 156 2.71 -17.22 -2.83
CA TRP A 156 2.51 -15.98 -2.09
C TRP A 156 2.22 -14.79 -2.99
N ALA A 157 3.01 -14.64 -4.07
CA ALA A 157 2.87 -13.52 -5.00
C ALA A 157 1.51 -13.56 -5.71
N GLU A 158 1.07 -14.76 -6.13
CA GLU A 158 -0.21 -14.97 -6.80
C GLU A 158 -1.40 -14.74 -5.85
N LYS A 159 -1.31 -15.20 -4.60
CA LYS A 159 -2.33 -14.92 -3.57
C LYS A 159 -2.48 -13.41 -3.33
N ARG A 160 -1.35 -12.71 -3.14
CA ARG A 160 -1.32 -11.27 -2.93
C ARG A 160 -1.88 -10.50 -4.13
N TYR A 161 -1.54 -10.92 -5.35
CA TYR A 161 -2.09 -10.34 -6.56
C TYR A 161 -3.62 -10.48 -6.61
N ARG A 162 -4.14 -11.70 -6.40
CA ARG A 162 -5.60 -11.94 -6.37
C ARG A 162 -6.32 -11.10 -5.31
N GLU A 163 -5.73 -10.94 -4.14
CA GLU A 163 -6.29 -10.09 -3.08
C GLU A 163 -6.26 -8.60 -3.45
N ALA A 164 -5.19 -8.13 -4.07
CA ALA A 164 -5.11 -6.75 -4.57
C ALA A 164 -6.21 -6.47 -5.60
N VAL A 165 -6.34 -7.32 -6.62
CA VAL A 165 -7.35 -7.16 -7.69
C VAL A 165 -8.79 -7.21 -7.15
N ARG A 166 -9.04 -7.91 -6.02
CA ARG A 166 -10.35 -7.88 -5.35
C ARG A 166 -10.67 -6.50 -4.75
N ARG A 167 -9.67 -5.71 -4.39
CA ARG A 167 -9.78 -4.34 -3.86
C ARG A 167 -9.69 -3.26 -4.96
N ARG A 168 -9.73 -3.66 -6.23
CA ARG A 168 -9.66 -2.73 -7.37
C ARG A 168 -10.72 -1.63 -7.26
N ARG A 169 -10.34 -0.40 -7.55
CA ARG A 169 -11.25 0.76 -7.46
C ARG A 169 -10.72 1.94 -8.27
N VAL A 170 -11.59 2.91 -8.50
CA VAL A 170 -11.25 4.22 -9.03
C VAL A 170 -11.44 5.24 -7.92
N VAL A 171 -10.46 6.11 -7.72
CA VAL A 171 -10.52 7.17 -6.71
C VAL A 171 -10.28 8.51 -7.38
N GLY A 172 -11.05 9.52 -6.96
CA GLY A 172 -10.89 10.91 -7.31
C GLY A 172 -10.56 11.73 -6.07
N MET A 173 -9.59 12.63 -6.17
CA MET A 173 -9.20 13.56 -5.12
C MET A 173 -9.05 14.96 -5.68
N ARG A 174 -9.50 15.97 -4.92
CA ARG A 174 -9.21 17.38 -5.22
C ARG A 174 -7.80 17.71 -4.72
N ASN A 175 -7.03 18.37 -5.57
CA ASN A 175 -5.68 18.86 -5.26
C ASN A 175 -5.77 20.28 -4.67
N ASP A 176 -4.72 20.71 -3.97
CA ASP A 176 -4.68 22.02 -3.29
C ASP A 176 -4.69 23.20 -4.27
N ASP A 177 -4.16 23.00 -5.47
CA ASP A 177 -4.17 23.97 -6.57
C ASP A 177 -5.54 24.10 -7.27
N GLY A 178 -6.55 23.37 -6.78
CA GLY A 178 -7.90 23.37 -7.33
C GLY A 178 -8.11 22.41 -8.50
N THR A 179 -7.07 21.67 -8.92
CA THR A 179 -7.21 20.57 -9.88
C THR A 179 -7.74 19.29 -9.21
N ALA A 180 -7.90 18.21 -9.98
CA ALA A 180 -8.30 16.92 -9.44
C ALA A 180 -7.45 15.79 -10.02
N THR A 181 -7.12 14.83 -9.16
CA THR A 181 -6.44 13.58 -9.53
C THR A 181 -7.48 12.47 -9.61
N VAL A 182 -7.51 11.74 -10.72
CA VAL A 182 -8.28 10.49 -10.86
C VAL A 182 -7.31 9.35 -11.07
N SER A 183 -7.46 8.27 -10.32
CA SER A 183 -6.54 7.12 -10.37
C SER A 183 -7.29 5.79 -10.29
N GLY A 184 -6.92 4.86 -11.17
CA GLY A 184 -7.29 3.45 -11.06
C GLY A 184 -6.28 2.71 -10.20
N LEU A 185 -6.74 1.99 -9.18
CA LEU A 185 -5.89 1.36 -8.19
C LEU A 185 -6.16 -0.13 -8.08
N ASP A 186 -5.08 -0.89 -7.85
CA ASP A 186 -5.09 -2.36 -7.74
C ASP A 186 -5.77 -3.04 -8.95
N LEU A 187 -5.62 -2.49 -10.16
CA LEU A 187 -6.23 -3.00 -11.39
C LEU A 187 -5.52 -4.29 -11.88
N PRO A 188 -6.21 -5.17 -12.63
CA PRO A 188 -5.54 -6.24 -13.36
C PRO A 188 -4.47 -5.67 -14.29
N LEU A 189 -3.25 -6.19 -14.18
CA LEU A 189 -2.07 -5.61 -14.84
C LEU A 189 -2.23 -5.54 -16.36
N ASP A 190 -2.67 -6.64 -16.96
CA ASP A 190 -2.93 -6.76 -18.40
C ASP A 190 -3.94 -5.73 -18.90
N ARG A 191 -4.99 -5.47 -18.12
CA ARG A 191 -6.04 -4.50 -18.46
C ARG A 191 -5.57 -3.06 -18.31
N ALA A 192 -4.80 -2.77 -17.26
CA ALA A 192 -4.24 -1.44 -17.03
C ALA A 192 -3.24 -1.06 -18.12
N VAL A 193 -2.35 -1.98 -18.50
CA VAL A 193 -1.39 -1.80 -19.58
C VAL A 193 -2.10 -1.55 -20.90
N ALA A 194 -3.07 -2.39 -21.28
CA ALA A 194 -3.82 -2.22 -22.51
C ALA A 194 -4.55 -0.85 -22.59
N GLY A 195 -5.07 -0.36 -21.46
CA GLY A 195 -5.68 0.98 -21.38
C GLY A 195 -4.67 2.11 -21.61
N CYS A 196 -3.50 2.02 -20.97
CA CYS A 196 -2.43 3.01 -21.14
C CYS A 196 -1.89 3.01 -22.57
N GLU A 197 -1.63 1.83 -23.14
CA GLU A 197 -1.16 1.68 -24.53
C GLU A 197 -2.16 2.27 -25.52
N ARG A 198 -3.46 2.06 -25.32
CA ARG A 198 -4.50 2.66 -26.17
C ARG A 198 -4.46 4.18 -26.14
N ILE A 199 -4.36 4.79 -24.96
CA ILE A 199 -4.27 6.25 -24.82
C ILE A 199 -3.00 6.77 -25.51
N ASP A 200 -1.87 6.09 -25.32
CA ASP A 200 -0.59 6.42 -25.96
C ASP A 200 -0.67 6.36 -27.50
N ASP A 201 -1.29 5.32 -28.04
CA ASP A 201 -1.40 5.14 -29.49
C ASP A 201 -2.32 6.18 -30.13
N LEU A 202 -3.44 6.50 -29.48
CA LEU A 202 -4.34 7.58 -29.90
C LEU A 202 -3.63 8.95 -29.82
N ALA A 203 -2.88 9.22 -28.75
CA ALA A 203 -2.13 10.47 -28.62
C ALA A 203 -1.08 10.63 -29.73
N ARG A 204 -0.35 9.55 -30.08
CA ARG A 204 0.57 9.54 -31.23
C ARG A 204 -0.16 9.71 -32.56
N ALA A 205 -1.39 9.20 -32.69
CA ALA A 205 -2.21 9.41 -33.88
C ALA A 205 -2.66 10.87 -34.02
N CYS A 206 -3.07 11.53 -32.93
CA CYS A 206 -3.33 12.98 -32.90
C CYS A 206 -2.10 13.79 -33.34
N LYS A 207 -0.91 13.43 -32.84
CA LYS A 207 0.36 14.04 -33.28
C LYS A 207 0.58 13.91 -34.78
N ARG A 208 0.45 12.70 -35.33
CA ARG A 208 0.58 12.47 -36.79
C ARG A 208 -0.46 13.22 -37.60
N ALA A 209 -1.64 13.44 -37.03
CA ALA A 209 -2.71 14.22 -37.67
C ALA A 209 -2.50 15.74 -37.59
N GLY A 210 -1.42 16.22 -36.96
CA GLY A 210 -1.05 17.64 -36.90
C GLY A 210 -1.43 18.35 -35.60
N ASP A 211 -1.61 17.63 -34.49
CA ASP A 211 -1.74 18.25 -33.16
C ASP A 211 -0.37 18.70 -32.63
N HIS A 212 -0.22 19.99 -32.35
CA HIS A 212 1.05 20.57 -31.90
C HIS A 212 1.21 20.62 -30.37
N ARG A 213 0.16 20.33 -29.57
CA ARG A 213 0.18 20.36 -28.09
C ARG A 213 1.14 19.31 -27.50
N THR A 214 1.55 19.42 -26.25
CA THR A 214 2.37 18.38 -25.60
C THR A 214 1.64 17.03 -25.60
N LEU A 215 2.39 15.92 -25.62
CA LEU A 215 1.77 14.59 -25.59
C LEU A 215 0.90 14.41 -24.34
N ASP A 216 1.32 14.95 -23.20
CA ASP A 216 0.58 14.80 -21.95
C ASP A 216 -0.75 15.55 -21.94
N HIS A 217 -0.84 16.73 -22.59
CA HIS A 217 -2.14 17.40 -22.76
C HIS A 217 -3.10 16.57 -23.61
N ILE A 218 -2.61 15.96 -24.70
CA ILE A 218 -3.43 15.11 -25.57
C ILE A 218 -3.87 13.84 -24.81
N ARG A 219 -2.97 13.22 -24.04
CA ARG A 219 -3.28 12.05 -23.21
C ARG A 219 -4.32 12.39 -22.14
N ALA A 220 -4.23 13.56 -21.52
CA ALA A 220 -5.18 14.01 -20.52
C ALA A 220 -6.60 14.16 -21.12
N ASP A 221 -6.72 14.81 -22.29
CA ASP A 221 -8.00 14.93 -23.00
C ASP A 221 -8.56 13.55 -23.40
N LEU A 222 -7.70 12.67 -23.90
CA LEU A 222 -8.07 11.30 -24.24
C LEU A 222 -8.51 10.49 -23.01
N PHE A 223 -7.85 10.69 -21.88
CA PHE A 223 -8.20 10.05 -20.62
C PHE A 223 -9.56 10.55 -20.12
N LEU A 224 -9.79 11.86 -20.08
CA LEU A 224 -11.06 12.45 -19.65
C LEU A 224 -12.22 12.03 -20.57
N GLY A 225 -12.05 12.15 -21.89
CA GLY A 225 -13.07 11.74 -22.85
C GLY A 225 -13.39 10.24 -22.84
N SER A 226 -12.44 9.42 -22.39
CA SER A 226 -12.66 7.98 -22.16
C SER A 226 -13.45 7.70 -20.87
N LEU A 227 -13.35 8.57 -19.86
CA LEU A 227 -14.04 8.41 -18.58
C LEU A 227 -15.45 9.01 -18.57
N ASP A 228 -15.67 10.11 -19.28
CA ASP A 228 -16.97 10.80 -19.33
C ASP A 228 -17.91 10.27 -20.44
N GLY A 229 -17.41 9.38 -21.29
CA GLY A 229 -18.16 8.76 -22.38
C GLY A 229 -18.19 9.56 -23.69
N SER A 230 -17.43 10.66 -23.80
CA SER A 230 -17.37 11.50 -25.00
C SER A 230 -16.99 10.75 -26.28
N PHE A 231 -16.33 9.59 -26.14
CA PHE A 231 -15.91 8.75 -27.25
C PHE A 231 -16.79 7.53 -27.50
N GLU A 232 -17.94 7.40 -26.82
CA GLU A 232 -18.82 6.26 -27.00
C GLU A 232 -19.36 6.18 -28.44
N GLY A 233 -19.18 5.03 -29.08
CA GLY A 233 -19.59 4.79 -30.47
C GLY A 233 -18.67 5.38 -31.55
N LEU A 234 -17.63 6.13 -31.18
CA LEU A 234 -16.66 6.68 -32.13
C LEU A 234 -15.58 5.66 -32.49
N SER A 235 -15.20 5.64 -33.77
CA SER A 235 -13.99 4.97 -34.23
C SER A 235 -12.72 5.73 -33.81
N ASP A 236 -11.57 5.06 -33.81
CA ASP A 236 -10.29 5.70 -33.45
C ASP A 236 -9.98 6.95 -34.31
N ALA A 237 -10.36 6.94 -35.60
CA ALA A 237 -10.19 8.10 -36.48
C ALA A 237 -11.11 9.27 -36.08
N GLU A 238 -12.34 8.97 -35.66
CA GLU A 238 -13.30 9.97 -35.16
C GLU A 238 -12.88 10.52 -33.80
N ILE A 239 -12.33 9.69 -32.91
CA ILE A 239 -11.75 10.12 -31.63
C ILE A 239 -10.59 11.10 -31.87
N VAL A 240 -9.66 10.75 -32.77
CA VAL A 240 -8.53 11.61 -33.13
C VAL A 240 -8.99 12.94 -33.72
N ALA A 241 -10.02 12.93 -34.56
CA ALA A 241 -10.62 14.16 -35.08
C ALA A 241 -11.27 14.98 -33.96
N HIS A 242 -12.06 14.34 -33.09
CA HIS A 242 -12.77 14.98 -31.99
C HIS A 242 -11.82 15.70 -31.02
N VAL A 243 -10.76 15.02 -30.56
CA VAL A 243 -9.77 15.58 -29.62
C VAL A 243 -9.03 16.77 -30.22
N ARG A 244 -8.84 16.79 -31.54
CA ARG A 244 -8.21 17.92 -32.24
C ARG A 244 -9.14 19.12 -32.41
N THR A 245 -10.44 18.89 -32.60
CA THR A 245 -11.43 19.96 -32.79
C THR A 245 -11.97 20.52 -31.49
N HIS A 246 -11.88 19.76 -30.39
CA HIS A 246 -12.34 20.14 -29.06
C HIS A 246 -11.20 20.02 -28.03
N PRO A 247 -10.06 20.70 -28.23
CA PRO A 247 -9.01 20.68 -27.22
C PRO A 247 -9.53 21.26 -25.92
N PHE A 248 -9.10 20.74 -24.76
CA PHE A 248 -9.28 21.48 -23.53
C PHE A 248 -8.54 22.83 -23.66
N VAL A 249 -9.28 23.92 -23.47
CA VAL A 249 -8.73 25.28 -23.46
C VAL A 249 -8.95 25.82 -22.06
N ASP A 250 -7.90 26.35 -21.45
CA ASP A 250 -8.04 27.10 -20.20
C ASP A 250 -9.10 28.18 -20.42
N ALA A 251 -10.14 28.17 -19.60
CA ALA A 251 -11.10 29.26 -19.60
C ALA A 251 -10.32 30.53 -19.24
N ALA A 252 -10.09 31.40 -20.22
CA ALA A 252 -9.65 32.76 -19.94
C ALA A 252 -10.61 33.35 -18.89
N PRO A 253 -10.12 34.12 -17.90
CA PRO A 253 -10.98 34.68 -16.87
C PRO A 253 -12.12 35.42 -17.55
N SER A 254 -13.32 34.86 -17.44
CA SER A 254 -14.52 35.45 -17.98
C SER A 254 -14.83 36.69 -17.15
N ASP A 255 -14.80 37.87 -17.77
CA ASP A 255 -15.32 39.13 -17.18
C ASP A 255 -16.85 39.11 -16.98
N ALA A 256 -17.51 37.96 -17.15
CA ALA A 256 -18.92 37.82 -16.81
C ALA A 256 -19.08 37.73 -15.29
N PRO A 257 -19.99 38.51 -14.68
CA PRO A 257 -20.30 38.37 -13.27
C PRO A 257 -20.77 36.94 -13.01
N ALA A 258 -20.03 36.22 -12.17
CA ALA A 258 -20.41 34.90 -11.72
C ALA A 258 -21.80 34.99 -11.07
N GLU A 259 -22.83 34.52 -11.76
CA GLU A 259 -24.07 34.15 -11.10
C GLU A 259 -23.73 32.96 -10.20
N SER A 260 -23.45 33.29 -8.95
CA SER A 260 -23.32 32.35 -7.85
C SER A 260 -24.64 31.56 -7.75
N SER A 261 -24.72 30.42 -8.42
CA SER A 261 -25.64 29.38 -7.99
C SER A 261 -25.17 28.95 -6.60
N ASP A 262 -25.94 29.37 -5.60
CA ASP A 262 -25.74 29.14 -4.17
C ASP A 262 -25.79 27.62 -3.90
N ILE A 263 -24.68 26.92 -4.16
CA ILE A 263 -24.48 25.55 -3.70
C ILE A 263 -24.18 25.65 -2.20
N ARG A 264 -25.23 25.59 -1.41
CA ARG A 264 -25.15 25.55 0.06
C ARG A 264 -24.25 24.36 0.49
N PRO A 265 -23.24 24.58 1.34
CA PRO A 265 -22.45 23.50 1.90
C PRO A 265 -23.31 22.81 2.97
N GLY A 266 -23.95 21.70 2.59
CA GLY A 266 -24.72 20.91 3.54
C GLY A 266 -25.83 20.10 2.89
N ASP A 267 -25.47 19.15 2.02
CA ASP A 267 -26.10 17.82 2.04
C ASP A 267 -25.23 16.83 1.25
N PRO A 268 -25.09 15.58 1.73
CA PRO A 268 -24.08 14.64 1.24
C PRO A 268 -24.50 14.08 -0.11
N ILE A 269 -23.81 14.47 -1.19
CA ILE A 269 -23.83 13.70 -2.42
C ILE A 269 -23.00 12.43 -2.17
N THR A 270 -23.69 11.40 -1.65
CA THR A 270 -23.27 9.99 -1.57
C THR A 270 -22.01 9.73 -0.74
N LYS A 271 -22.16 8.90 0.30
CA LYS A 271 -21.08 8.48 1.23
C LYS A 271 -19.76 8.18 0.49
N PRO A 272 -18.61 8.73 0.92
CA PRO A 272 -17.33 8.28 0.43
C PRO A 272 -17.14 6.83 0.90
N ILE A 273 -17.10 5.90 -0.05
CA ILE A 273 -16.54 4.58 0.20
C ILE A 273 -15.02 4.79 0.25
N THR A 274 -14.51 4.77 1.47
CA THR A 274 -13.16 4.40 1.91
C THR A 274 -12.12 4.18 0.80
N GLU A 275 -11.28 5.21 0.61
CA GLU A 275 -9.85 5.17 0.24
C GLU A 275 -9.36 4.58 -1.09
N PRO A 276 -8.17 4.98 -1.59
CA PRO A 276 -7.12 5.78 -0.94
C PRO A 276 -6.76 7.04 -1.74
N SER A 277 -6.54 8.12 -1.01
CA SER A 277 -5.62 9.13 -1.47
C SER A 277 -4.24 8.79 -0.93
N VAL A 278 -3.28 8.66 -1.84
CA VAL A 278 -1.86 8.61 -1.52
C VAL A 278 -1.47 10.06 -1.23
N GLU A 279 -1.34 10.40 0.05
CA GLU A 279 -0.56 11.56 0.43
C GLU A 279 0.91 11.15 0.61
N PRO A 280 1.84 12.04 0.24
CA PRO A 280 3.26 11.74 0.23
C PRO A 280 3.73 11.48 1.66
N VAL A 281 4.50 10.41 1.80
CA VAL A 281 5.29 10.18 3.00
C VAL A 281 6.32 11.31 3.04
N ASP A 282 6.24 12.17 4.06
CA ASP A 282 7.30 13.14 4.40
C ASP A 282 8.60 12.37 4.67
N ASN A 283 9.36 12.11 3.60
CA ASN A 283 10.76 11.76 3.65
C ASN A 283 11.52 12.98 3.18
N ALA A 284 11.92 13.82 4.13
CA ALA A 284 12.99 14.77 3.91
C ALA A 284 14.28 13.97 3.67
N ALA A 285 14.61 13.76 2.40
CA ALA A 285 15.95 13.42 1.94
C ALA A 285 16.22 14.25 0.69
N ASP A 286 17.09 15.23 0.90
CA ASP A 286 17.62 16.20 -0.03
C ASP A 286 18.49 15.53 -1.11
N GLY A 287 18.53 16.14 -2.30
CA GLY A 287 19.38 15.71 -3.41
C GLY A 287 18.72 15.77 -4.78
N ARG A 288 18.34 16.99 -5.22
CA ARG A 288 18.01 17.25 -6.63
C ARG A 288 19.27 17.69 -7.36
N ASP A 289 19.77 16.86 -8.27
CA ASP A 289 20.58 17.30 -9.40
C ASP A 289 19.85 16.82 -10.66
N ASP A 290 19.08 17.71 -11.29
CA ASP A 290 18.67 17.57 -12.69
C ASP A 290 18.46 18.98 -13.25
N GLU A 291 19.45 19.45 -14.01
CA GLU A 291 19.36 20.64 -14.85
C GLU A 291 18.37 20.40 -16.02
N PRO A 292 17.64 21.42 -16.47
CA PRO A 292 16.76 21.30 -17.62
C PRO A 292 17.55 21.44 -18.93
N ASP A 293 17.55 20.38 -19.72
CA ASP A 293 18.18 20.32 -21.04
C ASP A 293 17.16 20.73 -22.11
N HIS A 294 17.20 21.99 -22.55
CA HIS A 294 16.62 22.42 -23.83
C HIS A 294 17.29 23.71 -24.30
N LEU A 295 18.05 23.66 -25.40
CA LEU A 295 17.91 24.62 -26.50
C LEU A 295 18.42 24.02 -27.82
N ALA A 296 17.73 24.44 -28.88
CA ALA A 296 17.74 23.96 -30.24
C ALA A 296 18.95 24.44 -31.08
N ASP A 297 19.05 23.83 -32.27
CA ASP A 297 19.84 24.24 -33.43
C ASP A 297 19.73 25.74 -33.76
N ASP A 298 20.86 26.41 -33.95
CA ASP A 298 21.09 27.37 -35.05
C ASP A 298 22.59 27.73 -35.16
N GLU A 299 23.19 27.50 -36.34
CA GLU A 299 24.50 28.07 -36.75
C GLU A 299 24.31 29.50 -37.28
N PRO A 300 25.32 30.38 -37.18
CA PRO A 300 26.09 30.67 -38.40
C PRO A 300 27.61 30.89 -38.21
N ASP A 301 28.31 30.59 -39.31
CA ASP A 301 29.67 30.92 -39.73
C ASP A 301 30.35 32.15 -39.08
N HIS A 302 31.62 31.99 -38.67
CA HIS A 302 32.73 32.86 -39.08
C HIS A 302 34.11 32.26 -38.74
N ALA A 303 34.98 32.21 -39.75
CA ALA A 303 36.37 31.76 -39.72
C ALA A 303 37.34 32.79 -39.11
N ALA A 304 38.35 32.33 -38.35
CA ALA A 304 39.77 32.76 -38.44
C ALA A 304 40.69 32.05 -37.41
N ASP A 305 41.63 31.27 -37.96
CA ASP A 305 43.07 31.16 -37.63
C ASP A 305 43.63 31.49 -36.21
N HIS A 306 44.23 30.50 -35.52
CA HIS A 306 45.70 30.26 -35.46
C HIS A 306 46.19 29.43 -34.24
N ALA A 307 47.11 28.50 -34.56
CA ALA A 307 48.32 28.06 -33.84
C ALA A 307 48.28 27.21 -32.53
N ALA A 308 48.47 25.90 -32.75
CA ALA A 308 49.50 25.00 -32.17
C ALA A 308 50.01 25.16 -30.72
N THR A 309 49.95 24.07 -29.93
CA THR A 309 51.12 23.41 -29.30
C THR A 309 50.75 22.02 -28.75
N THR A 310 51.78 21.18 -28.68
CA THR A 310 51.88 19.72 -28.77
C THR A 310 51.53 18.89 -27.52
N ARG A 311 51.04 17.66 -27.82
CA ARG A 311 50.95 16.43 -27.01
C ARG A 311 52.34 15.82 -26.69
N PRO A 312 52.51 14.83 -25.76
CA PRO A 312 52.17 13.40 -26.00
C PRO A 312 51.60 12.64 -24.75
N THR A 313 50.54 11.83 -24.83
CA THR A 313 50.39 10.39 -25.20
C THR A 313 51.00 9.32 -24.29
N THR A 314 50.14 8.42 -23.77
CA THR A 314 50.23 6.93 -23.76
C THR A 314 48.79 6.39 -23.68
N ARG A 315 48.05 6.01 -24.74
CA ARG A 315 47.99 4.75 -25.53
C ARG A 315 48.11 3.45 -24.73
N SER A 316 47.01 2.70 -24.61
CA SER A 316 46.96 1.27 -24.96
C SER A 316 45.50 0.79 -25.12
N THR A 317 45.32 -0.21 -25.96
CA THR A 317 44.20 -0.41 -26.89
C THR A 317 43.30 -1.60 -26.57
N ALA A 318 41.99 -1.40 -26.80
CA ALA A 318 40.98 -2.25 -27.44
C ALA A 318 41.11 -3.79 -27.46
N ARG A 319 40.00 -4.49 -27.16
CA ARG A 319 39.19 -5.20 -28.18
C ARG A 319 37.89 -5.80 -27.63
N SER A 320 36.77 -5.50 -28.31
CA SER A 320 35.52 -6.26 -28.31
C SER A 320 35.64 -7.50 -29.19
N LEU A 321 35.01 -8.61 -28.81
CA LEU A 321 34.48 -9.62 -29.74
C LEU A 321 33.17 -10.24 -29.20
N THR A 322 32.32 -10.51 -30.17
CA THR A 322 30.94 -10.99 -30.25
C THR A 322 30.65 -12.42 -29.76
N SER A 323 29.38 -12.65 -29.39
CA SER A 323 28.63 -13.92 -29.19
C SER A 323 28.67 -14.87 -30.44
N PRO A 324 28.29 -16.18 -30.41
CA PRO A 324 26.93 -16.67 -30.08
C PRO A 324 26.79 -18.08 -29.43
N ALA A 325 25.52 -18.43 -29.17
CA ALA A 325 24.93 -19.59 -28.49
C ALA A 325 25.18 -21.01 -29.07
N ALA A 326 25.02 -22.05 -28.24
CA ALA A 326 24.33 -23.31 -28.58
C ALA A 326 24.01 -24.20 -27.36
N ARG A 327 22.92 -24.94 -27.52
CA ARG A 327 22.21 -25.86 -26.62
C ARG A 327 22.98 -27.13 -26.24
N GLY A 328 22.57 -27.77 -25.13
CA GLY A 328 22.19 -29.19 -25.17
C GLY A 328 23.03 -30.19 -24.36
N ALA A 329 22.50 -30.53 -23.19
CA ALA A 329 22.27 -31.90 -22.68
C ALA A 329 23.44 -32.82 -22.22
N LEU A 330 23.08 -33.57 -21.17
CA LEU A 330 23.53 -34.92 -20.79
C LEU A 330 24.73 -35.07 -19.82
N ILE A 331 24.31 -35.27 -18.56
CA ILE A 331 24.81 -36.19 -17.53
C ILE A 331 25.59 -37.40 -18.12
N PRO A 332 26.64 -37.86 -17.40
CA PRO A 332 26.62 -39.27 -17.01
C PRO A 332 26.96 -39.48 -15.53
N GLU A 333 26.14 -40.33 -14.90
CA GLU A 333 26.46 -41.04 -13.68
C GLU A 333 27.54 -42.09 -13.94
N THR A 334 28.46 -42.25 -12.99
CA THR A 334 28.95 -43.57 -12.53
C THR A 334 29.68 -43.37 -11.21
N GLY A 335 29.14 -43.97 -10.15
CA GLY A 335 29.68 -43.88 -8.80
C GLY A 335 30.91 -44.74 -8.56
N HIS A 336 31.44 -44.65 -7.34
CA HIS A 336 31.84 -45.81 -6.53
C HIS A 336 31.85 -45.42 -5.05
N ALA A 337 31.35 -46.34 -4.25
CA ALA A 337 30.98 -46.23 -2.85
C ALA A 337 32.16 -46.29 -1.87
N ARG A 338 31.97 -45.72 -0.68
CA ARG A 338 32.39 -46.35 0.58
C ARG A 338 31.52 -45.84 1.73
N GLY A 339 30.83 -46.78 2.37
CA GLY A 339 29.81 -46.51 3.38
C GLY A 339 30.34 -46.33 4.79
N LEU A 340 29.46 -45.80 5.64
CA LEU A 340 29.40 -46.12 7.06
C LEU A 340 27.92 -46.09 7.48
N ALA A 341 27.45 -47.23 7.99
CA ALA A 341 26.07 -47.46 8.38
C ALA A 341 25.80 -46.99 9.81
N VAL A 342 24.70 -46.27 10.01
CA VAL A 342 24.00 -46.17 11.31
C VAL A 342 22.51 -46.37 11.05
N ARG A 343 21.91 -47.31 11.78
CA ARG A 343 20.54 -47.84 11.60
C ARG A 343 19.47 -46.86 12.13
N PRO A 344 18.29 -46.74 11.50
CA PRO A 344 17.14 -46.07 12.08
C PRO A 344 16.29 -47.03 12.93
N ALA A 345 15.70 -46.50 14.00
CA ALA A 345 14.79 -47.21 14.91
C ALA A 345 13.36 -47.32 14.33
N THR A 346 12.78 -48.48 14.54
CA THR A 346 11.50 -48.99 14.03
C THR A 346 10.30 -48.33 14.72
N ARG A 347 9.32 -47.86 13.93
CA ARG A 347 7.93 -47.61 14.35
C ARG A 347 7.14 -48.94 14.32
N PRO A 348 6.24 -49.24 15.27
CA PRO A 348 5.29 -50.32 15.11
C PRO A 348 4.02 -49.84 14.38
N ALA A 349 3.61 -50.63 13.38
CA ALA A 349 2.31 -50.58 12.73
C ALA A 349 1.31 -51.48 13.49
N LEU A 350 0.06 -51.03 13.58
CA LEU A 350 -1.08 -51.85 14.00
C LEU A 350 -2.01 -52.01 12.79
N ASP A 351 -2.20 -53.26 12.39
CA ASP A 351 -3.07 -53.72 11.29
C ASP A 351 -4.53 -53.88 11.80
N PRO A 352 -5.56 -53.67 10.95
CA PRO A 352 -6.96 -53.68 11.35
C PRO A 352 -7.67 -55.03 11.06
N THR A 353 -8.94 -55.08 11.46
CA THR A 353 -10.01 -56.05 11.12
C THR A 353 -10.28 -57.21 12.10
N ALA A 354 -11.44 -57.16 12.79
CA ALA A 354 -12.67 -57.87 12.38
C ALA A 354 -13.85 -57.72 13.39
N LYS A 355 -15.00 -57.20 12.89
CA LYS A 355 -16.40 -57.69 13.03
C LYS A 355 -17.06 -57.82 14.44
N ARG A 356 -18.35 -57.48 14.71
CA ARG A 356 -19.55 -57.09 13.93
C ARG A 356 -20.79 -56.88 14.86
N ALA A 357 -21.76 -56.08 14.38
CA ALA A 357 -23.23 -56.01 14.68
C ALA A 357 -23.70 -55.03 15.79
N ALA A 358 -24.78 -54.22 15.67
CA ALA A 358 -26.08 -54.37 14.98
C ALA A 358 -26.66 -53.00 14.52
N ARG A 359 -27.11 -52.84 13.26
CA ARG A 359 -28.50 -52.76 12.74
C ARG A 359 -29.40 -51.59 13.21
N HIS A 360 -29.67 -50.70 12.25
CA HIS A 360 -30.80 -49.76 12.07
C HIS A 360 -32.21 -50.44 12.18
N PRO A 361 -33.31 -49.68 12.40
CA PRO A 361 -34.06 -49.09 11.27
C PRO A 361 -34.77 -47.73 11.51
N THR A 362 -34.97 -47.03 10.39
CA THR A 362 -35.92 -45.93 10.12
C THR A 362 -37.37 -46.42 9.95
N ARG A 363 -38.37 -45.58 10.27
CA ARG A 363 -39.73 -45.63 9.67
C ARG A 363 -40.51 -44.29 9.77
N HIS A 364 -41.04 -43.84 8.63
CA HIS A 364 -42.28 -43.04 8.44
C HIS A 364 -43.53 -43.92 8.80
N ALA A 365 -44.78 -43.51 8.98
CA ALA A 365 -45.67 -42.40 8.57
C ALA A 365 -46.80 -42.24 9.66
N GLU A 366 -47.64 -41.20 9.74
CA GLU A 366 -48.91 -40.96 9.01
C GLU A 366 -49.54 -39.61 9.44
N GLY A 367 -50.26 -38.91 8.53
CA GLY A 367 -51.20 -37.80 8.84
C GLY A 367 -52.61 -38.33 9.24
N PRO A 368 -53.75 -37.60 9.11
CA PRO A 368 -54.01 -36.33 8.38
C PRO A 368 -54.93 -35.30 9.11
N GLY A 369 -55.20 -34.14 8.50
CA GLY A 369 -56.35 -33.29 8.86
C GLY A 369 -56.36 -31.85 8.33
N LYS A 370 -57.13 -31.61 7.24
CA LYS A 370 -57.54 -30.31 6.67
C LYS A 370 -58.33 -29.48 7.71
N THR A 371 -58.37 -28.14 7.72
CA THR A 371 -59.20 -27.30 6.83
C THR A 371 -58.90 -25.80 6.96
N THR A 372 -59.31 -25.12 5.90
CA THR A 372 -59.25 -23.72 5.48
C THR A 372 -60.10 -22.70 6.26
N HIS A 373 -59.71 -21.42 6.07
CA HIS A 373 -60.54 -20.20 5.92
C HIS A 373 -60.89 -19.29 7.12
N SER A 374 -60.29 -18.09 7.04
CA SER A 374 -60.91 -16.75 6.93
C SER A 374 -61.48 -16.01 8.15
N ASN A 375 -61.06 -14.74 8.17
CA ASN A 375 -61.82 -13.52 8.46
C ASN A 375 -61.88 -12.94 9.88
N THR A 376 -61.19 -11.80 10.02
CA THR A 376 -61.75 -10.43 10.20
C THR A 376 -62.26 -10.00 11.57
N ASP A 377 -61.71 -8.84 11.96
CA ASP A 377 -62.21 -7.78 12.86
C ASP A 377 -62.88 -8.15 14.19
N ALA A 378 -62.36 -7.57 15.27
CA ALA A 378 -62.91 -6.32 15.80
C ALA A 378 -62.27 -6.00 17.15
N SER A 379 -61.77 -4.77 17.31
CA SER A 379 -61.63 -4.16 18.64
C SER A 379 -63.00 -4.04 19.31
N PRO A 380 -63.04 -3.97 20.65
CA PRO A 380 -63.38 -2.68 21.23
C PRO A 380 -62.56 -2.32 22.47
N GLY A 381 -62.33 -1.02 22.64
CA GLY A 381 -61.59 -0.46 23.77
C GLY A 381 -62.40 -0.30 25.06
N ARG A 382 -61.70 0.04 26.13
CA ARG A 382 -62.08 1.04 27.15
C ARG A 382 -61.00 1.15 28.22
N ASN A 383 -60.46 2.36 28.40
CA ASN A 383 -59.95 2.85 29.69
C ASN A 383 -61.15 3.08 30.64
N PRO A 384 -60.94 3.10 31.97
CA PRO A 384 -60.71 4.40 32.62
C PRO A 384 -59.75 4.40 33.83
N ASP A 385 -59.09 5.55 33.95
CA ASP A 385 -58.89 6.42 35.13
C ASP A 385 -58.07 6.07 36.39
N THR A 386 -57.36 7.14 36.78
CA THR A 386 -57.10 7.71 38.12
C THR A 386 -55.97 7.17 38.98
N THR A 387 -54.86 7.94 39.07
CA THR A 387 -54.39 8.80 40.20
C THR A 387 -52.95 9.23 39.85
N GLY A 388 -52.52 10.50 39.79
CA GLY A 388 -52.81 11.61 40.68
C GLY A 388 -51.80 11.60 41.84
N ASP A 389 -50.64 12.26 41.70
CA ASP A 389 -50.30 13.38 42.58
C ASP A 389 -49.03 14.14 42.19
N THR A 390 -48.95 15.36 42.68
CA THR A 390 -48.21 16.52 42.19
C THR A 390 -47.18 16.98 43.22
N ILE A 391 -46.23 17.85 42.81
CA ILE A 391 -45.56 18.89 43.64
C ILE A 391 -44.47 18.33 44.60
N THR A 392 -43.21 18.81 44.66
CA THR A 392 -42.69 20.19 44.70
C THR A 392 -41.18 20.17 44.41
N GLY A 393 -40.66 21.21 43.77
CA GLY A 393 -39.24 21.55 43.83
C GLY A 393 -38.91 22.53 44.96
N ARG A 394 -37.62 22.81 45.15
CA ARG A 394 -36.97 24.14 45.26
C ARG A 394 -35.71 24.06 46.12
N GLY A 395 -34.74 24.86 45.72
CA GLY A 395 -33.55 25.24 46.47
C GLY A 395 -32.56 25.88 45.53
#